data_AF-A0AA39JCU8-F1
#
_entry.id   AF-A0AA39JCU8-F1
#
_cell.length_a   1.000
_cell.length_b   1.000
_cell.length_c   1.000
_cell.angle_alpha   90.00
_cell.angle_beta   90.00
_cell.angle_gamma   90.00
#
_symmetry.space_group_name_H-M   'P 1'
#
loop_
_entity.id
_entity.type
_entity.pdbx_description
1 polymer ?
#
loop_
_entity_poly.entity_id
_entity_poly.type
_entity_poly.pdbx_seq_one_letter_code
_entity_poly.pdbx_strand_id
1 'polypeptide(L)'
;MTPVLVPVPAPVIPDGITIQDDRDHLFYCLCSDTLPPIPQADRGFENPEAVWPADPEHFIDCHWASNAMPYQGFLPVNRESIYQCELFKPLNYTVQSIPVFSTSLGTWVVDNTVVEKWKDIEALFNCLRTVLLDGGLVPYTNLDHISFPLPWKYSYHHTKSSRKAMTCAAMRSHDAFIIMAVEISYLLALALSSSDGNDRFHSWSTALTDEIGGNWVDLIRSSWLVQQDTGFWKGREHHAVRVGLFIDAHTCNFSHFLHAYHRWQVPLWIDWGPLQTPFRAVDARLMSQYYIRLPAHRIHNLVKVVKTVSGKHVRNREIHHVSEACAEERSSPPQAGVKVFCWCDVGGDRLVHQRVAPAEVEQIWNEYAPSQKRYYPVQDEWDLSHEFDVDSNPKRGLLSTDDADNDDHNVLGPSEGPAAEMP
;
A
#
# COMPACT_ATOMS: atom_id res chain seq x y z
N MET A 1 -40.62 0.37 -24.80
CA MET A 1 -39.17 0.59 -24.62
C MET A 1 -38.80 0.11 -23.23
N THR A 2 -38.20 -1.07 -23.15
CA THR A 2 -37.72 -1.67 -21.90
C THR A 2 -36.42 -0.97 -21.51
N PRO A 3 -36.24 -0.48 -20.27
CA PRO A 3 -35.00 0.16 -19.87
C PRO A 3 -33.87 -0.89 -19.91
N VAL A 4 -32.86 -0.62 -20.72
CA VAL A 4 -31.62 -1.41 -20.76
C VAL A 4 -30.90 -1.15 -19.44
N LEU A 5 -30.92 -2.13 -18.54
CA LEU A 5 -30.07 -2.15 -17.37
C LEU A 5 -28.61 -2.22 -17.85
N VAL A 6 -27.90 -1.10 -17.74
CA VAL A 6 -26.46 -1.06 -17.94
C VAL A 6 -25.84 -1.97 -16.86
N PRO A 7 -25.03 -2.98 -17.23
CA PRO A 7 -24.37 -3.82 -16.24
C PRO A 7 -23.47 -2.95 -15.37
N VAL A 8 -23.67 -3.00 -14.05
CA VAL A 8 -22.69 -2.47 -13.09
C VAL A 8 -21.38 -3.24 -13.34
N PRO A 9 -20.28 -2.56 -13.67
CA PRO A 9 -19.00 -3.25 -13.88
C PRO A 9 -18.65 -4.03 -12.62
N ALA A 10 -18.24 -5.29 -12.79
CA ALA A 10 -17.76 -6.10 -11.69
C ALA A 10 -16.63 -5.34 -10.96
N PRO A 11 -16.58 -5.34 -9.62
CA PRO A 11 -15.52 -4.67 -8.90
C PRO A 11 -14.18 -5.25 -9.36
N VAL A 12 -13.33 -4.41 -9.94
CA VAL A 12 -11.93 -4.74 -10.23
C VAL A 12 -11.32 -5.07 -8.88
N ILE A 13 -10.95 -6.32 -8.67
CA ILE A 13 -10.21 -6.73 -7.46
C ILE A 13 -8.88 -5.99 -7.54
N PRO A 14 -8.55 -5.12 -6.59
CA PRO A 14 -7.29 -4.40 -6.64
C PRO A 14 -6.14 -5.39 -6.53
N ASP A 15 -5.18 -5.28 -7.45
CA ASP A 15 -4.00 -6.15 -7.52
C ASP A 15 -3.26 -6.10 -6.19
N GLY A 16 -3.25 -7.23 -5.49
CA GLY A 16 -2.61 -7.40 -4.20
C GLY A 16 -1.93 -8.76 -4.13
N ILE A 17 -0.94 -8.86 -3.25
CA ILE A 17 -0.21 -10.11 -3.01
C ILE A 17 -0.62 -10.71 -1.67
N THR A 18 -0.55 -12.03 -1.55
CA THR A 18 -0.75 -12.70 -0.26
C THR A 18 0.61 -13.10 0.31
N ILE A 19 0.91 -12.69 1.54
CA ILE A 19 2.13 -13.05 2.26
C ILE A 19 1.73 -13.83 3.51
N GLN A 20 2.46 -14.91 3.80
CA GLN A 20 2.35 -15.64 5.07
C GLN A 20 3.53 -15.23 5.97
N ASP A 21 3.25 -14.90 7.23
CA ASP A 21 4.29 -14.58 8.21
C ASP A 21 4.85 -15.83 8.91
N ASP A 22 5.84 -15.63 9.80
CA ASP A 22 6.49 -16.70 10.57
C ASP A 22 5.55 -17.38 11.60
N ARG A 23 4.34 -16.86 11.81
CA ARG A 23 3.32 -17.38 12.73
C ARG A 23 2.14 -18.02 12.00
N ASP A 24 2.30 -18.27 10.69
CA ASP A 24 1.26 -18.77 9.80
C ASP A 24 0.05 -17.82 9.63
N HIS A 25 0.18 -16.54 9.95
CA HIS A 25 -0.83 -15.54 9.62
C HIS A 25 -0.77 -15.18 8.14
N LEU A 26 -1.94 -14.97 7.54
CA LEU A 26 -2.09 -14.57 6.16
C LEU A 26 -2.40 -13.08 6.04
N PHE A 27 -1.56 -12.39 5.30
CA PHE A 27 -1.73 -10.98 4.98
C PHE A 27 -2.07 -10.81 3.50
N TYR A 28 -3.13 -10.06 3.21
CA TYR A 28 -3.37 -9.53 1.87
C TYR A 28 -2.79 -8.12 1.79
N CYS A 29 -1.75 -7.94 0.98
CA CYS A 29 -1.00 -6.71 0.85
C CYS A 29 -1.45 -5.94 -0.39
N LEU A 30 -1.90 -4.69 -0.20
CA LEU A 30 -2.26 -3.76 -1.26
C LEU A 30 -1.23 -2.63 -1.32
N CYS A 31 -0.89 -2.18 -2.53
CA CYS A 31 0.09 -1.12 -2.76
C CYS A 31 1.46 -1.38 -2.09
N SER A 32 1.77 -2.65 -1.83
CA SER A 32 3.04 -3.09 -1.24
C SER A 32 3.34 -4.53 -1.67
N ASP A 33 4.59 -4.78 -2.00
CA ASP A 33 5.15 -6.09 -2.35
C ASP A 33 5.86 -6.77 -1.18
N THR A 34 5.85 -6.14 0.00
CA THR A 34 6.56 -6.59 1.19
C THR A 34 5.68 -6.51 2.43
N LEU A 35 6.00 -7.32 3.44
CA LEU A 35 5.38 -7.26 4.76
C LEU A 35 6.39 -6.61 5.73
N PRO A 36 6.13 -5.39 6.22
CA PRO A 36 6.99 -4.77 7.23
C PRO A 36 6.86 -5.49 8.58
N PRO A 37 7.74 -5.21 9.56
CA PRO A 37 7.63 -5.79 10.89
C PRO A 37 6.23 -5.56 11.48
N ILE A 38 5.55 -6.66 11.81
CA ILE A 38 4.18 -6.63 12.34
C ILE A 38 4.21 -5.98 13.74
N PRO A 39 3.43 -4.92 13.98
CA PRO A 39 3.39 -4.26 15.28
C PRO A 39 2.81 -5.18 16.35
N GLN A 40 3.28 -5.04 17.58
CA GLN A 40 2.72 -5.82 18.69
C GLN A 40 1.28 -5.37 18.96
N ALA A 41 0.32 -6.31 18.89
CA ALA A 41 -1.10 -6.04 19.02
C ALA A 41 -1.53 -5.55 20.41
N ASP A 42 -0.71 -5.80 21.44
CA ASP A 42 -0.91 -5.34 22.82
C ASP A 42 -0.60 -3.84 23.03
N ARG A 43 -0.06 -3.18 22.00
CA ARG A 43 0.11 -1.72 21.93
C ARG A 43 -0.91 -1.05 21.00
N GLY A 44 -2.08 -1.66 20.83
CA GLY A 44 -3.18 -1.02 20.12
C GLY A 44 -3.54 0.30 20.79
N PHE A 45 -3.65 1.38 20.02
CA PHE A 45 -4.27 2.61 20.49
C PHE A 45 -5.72 2.28 20.85
N GLU A 46 -6.04 2.20 22.14
CA GLU A 46 -7.43 2.10 22.58
C GLU A 46 -8.19 3.27 21.95
N ASN A 47 -9.31 2.99 21.26
CA ASN A 47 -10.14 4.04 20.70
C ASN A 47 -10.36 5.10 21.79
N PRO A 48 -10.14 6.39 21.48
CA PRO A 48 -10.18 7.42 22.50
C PRO A 48 -11.64 7.70 22.86
N GLU A 49 -12.27 6.81 23.62
CA GLU A 49 -13.67 6.97 24.06
C GLU A 49 -13.79 8.02 25.18
N ALA A 50 -12.67 8.50 25.76
CA ALA A 50 -12.72 9.55 26.77
C ALA A 50 -11.47 10.46 26.91
N VAL A 51 -10.25 10.00 26.57
CA VAL A 51 -9.03 10.78 26.83
C VAL A 51 -7.99 10.58 25.74
N TRP A 52 -7.66 11.66 25.04
CA TRP A 52 -6.53 11.71 24.12
C TRP A 52 -5.21 11.58 24.90
N PRO A 53 -4.20 10.87 24.37
CA PRO A 53 -2.91 10.81 25.03
C PRO A 53 -2.34 12.22 25.18
N ALA A 54 -1.67 12.45 26.31
CA ALA A 54 -1.02 13.73 26.57
C ALA A 54 0.12 14.03 25.58
N ASP A 55 0.58 13.01 24.85
CA ASP A 55 1.63 13.09 23.84
C ASP A 55 1.12 12.58 22.47
N PRO A 56 1.07 13.44 21.44
CA PRO A 56 0.67 13.04 20.09
C PRO A 56 1.58 12.00 19.44
N GLU A 57 2.83 11.87 19.87
CA GLU A 57 3.78 10.89 19.33
C GLU A 57 3.24 9.45 19.42
N HIS A 58 2.43 9.14 20.44
CA HIS A 58 1.79 7.82 20.58
C HIS A 58 0.87 7.47 19.42
N PHE A 59 0.18 8.47 18.85
CA PHE A 59 -0.61 8.24 17.65
C PHE A 59 0.33 7.93 16.48
N ILE A 60 1.37 8.73 16.31
CA ILE A 60 2.26 8.69 15.14
C ILE A 60 3.02 7.35 14.99
N ASP A 61 3.28 6.64 16.09
CA ASP A 61 4.02 5.37 16.08
C ASP A 61 3.13 4.12 16.04
N CYS A 62 1.81 4.26 15.96
CA CYS A 62 0.91 3.12 15.77
C CYS A 62 0.95 2.61 14.32
N HIS A 63 0.71 1.32 14.10
CA HIS A 63 0.55 0.80 12.73
C HIS A 63 -0.62 -0.17 12.56
N TRP A 64 -1.32 -0.56 13.63
CA TRP A 64 -2.62 -1.23 13.51
C TRP A 64 -3.71 -0.17 13.32
N ALA A 65 -4.60 -0.41 12.37
CA ALA A 65 -5.69 0.48 12.06
C ALA A 65 -6.69 0.58 13.21
N SER A 66 -7.04 1.81 13.57
CA SER A 66 -8.16 2.10 14.45
C SER A 66 -9.37 2.49 13.60
N ASN A 67 -10.53 1.90 13.89
CA ASN A 67 -11.80 2.30 13.30
C ASN A 67 -12.14 3.77 13.61
N ALA A 68 -11.74 4.28 14.77
CA ALA A 68 -11.97 5.66 15.15
C ALA A 68 -11.03 6.64 14.42
N MET A 69 -9.90 6.18 13.91
CA MET A 69 -8.89 7.04 13.28
C MET A 69 -8.27 6.37 12.04
N PRO A 70 -9.06 6.17 10.98
CA PRO A 70 -8.62 5.45 9.80
C PRO A 70 -7.53 6.23 9.03
N TYR A 71 -7.42 7.55 9.23
CA TYR A 71 -6.50 8.41 8.49
C TYR A 71 -5.01 8.17 8.77
N GLN A 72 -4.64 7.46 9.83
CA GLN A 72 -3.24 7.27 10.23
C GLN A 72 -2.30 6.79 9.12
N GLY A 73 -2.78 5.91 8.24
CA GLY A 73 -1.98 5.36 7.15
C GLY A 73 -1.45 6.38 6.15
N PHE A 74 -2.02 7.60 6.14
CA PHE A 74 -1.63 8.68 5.22
C PHE A 74 -0.37 9.43 5.65
N LEU A 75 0.17 9.15 6.84
CA LEU A 75 1.43 9.71 7.34
C LEU A 75 2.59 9.46 6.35
N PRO A 76 3.41 10.47 6.01
CA PRO A 76 4.67 10.24 5.32
C PRO A 76 5.67 9.47 6.18
N VAL A 77 6.37 8.48 5.60
CA VAL A 77 7.43 7.73 6.30
C VAL A 77 8.60 8.65 6.66
N ASN A 78 9.03 9.51 5.73
CA ASN A 78 10.04 10.52 6.00
C ASN A 78 9.38 11.80 6.54
N ARG A 79 9.48 12.02 7.86
CA ARG A 79 8.86 13.17 8.52
C ARG A 79 9.61 14.48 8.28
N GLU A 80 10.94 14.42 8.12
CA GLU A 80 11.76 15.61 7.88
C GLU A 80 11.51 16.24 6.51
N SER A 81 11.19 15.42 5.51
CA SER A 81 10.89 15.93 4.16
C SER A 81 9.58 16.70 4.10
N ILE A 82 8.65 16.48 5.05
CA ILE A 82 7.36 17.19 5.12
C ILE A 82 7.57 18.70 5.08
N TYR A 83 8.59 19.19 5.78
CA TYR A 83 8.87 20.62 5.92
C TYR A 83 9.53 21.27 4.70
N GLN A 84 9.88 20.48 3.68
CA GLN A 84 10.47 20.99 2.44
C GLN A 84 9.43 21.70 1.55
N CYS A 85 8.13 21.44 1.76
CA CYS A 85 7.08 22.14 1.04
C CYS A 85 6.70 23.45 1.74
N GLU A 86 6.41 24.49 0.95
CA GLU A 86 6.20 25.86 1.46
C GLU A 86 5.04 25.96 2.47
N LEU A 87 4.01 25.13 2.32
CA LEU A 87 2.88 25.07 3.26
C LEU A 87 3.31 24.70 4.69
N PHE A 88 4.26 23.77 4.83
CA PHE A 88 4.69 23.23 6.13
C PHE A 88 5.98 23.85 6.65
N LYS A 89 6.66 24.68 5.84
CA LYS A 89 7.89 25.38 6.22
C LYS A 89 7.80 26.16 7.54
N PRO A 90 6.66 26.80 7.90
CA PRO A 90 6.53 27.46 9.22
C PRO A 90 6.54 26.51 10.41
N LEU A 91 6.38 25.20 10.19
CA LEU A 91 6.45 24.17 11.22
C LEU A 91 7.86 23.58 11.35
N ASN A 92 8.83 23.97 10.51
CA ASN A 92 10.18 23.39 10.47
C ASN A 92 11.04 23.79 11.69
N TYR A 93 10.72 23.24 12.85
CA TYR A 93 11.40 23.47 14.11
C TYR A 93 11.64 22.16 14.83
N THR A 94 12.81 22.07 15.46
CA THR A 94 13.18 20.99 16.38
C THR A 94 13.14 21.50 17.81
N VAL A 95 13.28 20.58 18.77
CA VAL A 95 13.46 20.88 20.20
C VAL A 95 14.57 21.92 20.41
N GLN A 96 15.62 21.89 19.57
CA GLN A 96 16.77 22.78 19.67
C GLN A 96 16.58 24.11 18.93
N SER A 97 15.80 24.14 17.84
CA SER A 97 15.66 25.33 16.99
C SER A 97 14.42 26.18 17.28
N ILE A 98 13.40 25.66 17.98
CA ILE A 98 12.20 26.43 18.31
C ILE A 98 12.55 27.67 19.16
N PRO A 99 12.19 28.90 18.73
CA PRO A 99 12.58 30.11 19.42
C PRO A 99 11.72 30.32 20.68
N VAL A 100 12.27 29.92 21.82
CA VAL A 100 11.66 30.07 23.15
C VAL A 100 12.49 31.01 24.01
N PHE A 101 11.86 32.07 24.53
CA PHE A 101 12.51 33.08 25.35
C PHE A 101 11.71 33.43 26.60
N SER A 102 12.39 34.07 27.57
CA SER A 102 11.79 34.52 28.82
C SER A 102 11.26 35.94 28.65
N THR A 103 9.98 36.18 28.92
CA THR A 103 9.39 37.53 28.87
C THR A 103 9.51 38.27 30.21
N SER A 104 9.48 37.51 31.30
CA SER A 104 9.64 37.98 32.68
C SER A 104 10.19 36.86 33.56
N LEU A 105 10.46 37.15 34.84
CA LEU A 105 10.95 36.17 35.82
C LEU A 105 10.04 34.93 35.85
N GLY A 106 10.57 33.80 35.41
CA GLY A 106 9.88 32.50 35.44
C GLY A 106 8.82 32.28 34.37
N THR A 107 8.68 33.17 33.38
CA THR A 107 7.69 33.03 32.30
C THR A 107 8.36 32.88 30.95
N TRP A 108 8.07 31.77 30.27
CA TRP A 108 8.63 31.41 28.97
C TRP A 108 7.54 31.34 27.90
N VAL A 109 7.86 31.81 26.69
CA VAL A 109 6.96 31.86 25.55
C VAL A 109 7.68 31.43 24.27
N VAL A 110 6.92 30.98 23.26
CA VAL A 110 7.41 30.87 21.88
C VAL A 110 7.33 32.24 21.23
N ASP A 111 8.26 32.52 20.31
CA ASP A 111 8.26 33.75 19.54
C ASP A 111 6.93 34.03 18.85
N ASN A 112 6.44 35.27 19.00
CA ASN A 112 5.11 35.65 18.54
C ASN A 112 4.97 35.50 17.02
N THR A 113 6.05 35.70 16.25
CA THR A 113 5.99 35.52 14.78
C THR A 113 5.79 34.05 14.40
N VAL A 114 6.31 33.11 15.20
CA VAL A 114 6.05 31.67 15.03
C VAL A 114 4.63 31.33 15.45
N VAL A 115 4.18 31.85 16.59
CA VAL A 115 2.82 31.63 17.10
C VAL A 115 1.76 32.07 16.09
N GLU A 116 1.89 33.26 15.49
CA GLU A 116 0.93 33.74 14.49
C GLU A 116 0.93 32.88 13.23
N LYS A 117 2.11 32.49 12.71
CA LYS A 117 2.18 31.57 11.56
C LYS A 117 1.54 30.21 11.85
N TRP A 118 1.71 29.69 13.06
CA TRP A 118 1.08 28.42 13.48
C TRP A 118 -0.43 28.57 13.57
N LYS A 119 -0.94 29.70 14.10
CA LYS A 119 -2.38 30.00 14.10
C LYS A 119 -2.96 30.06 12.69
N ASP A 120 -2.25 30.69 11.74
CA ASP A 120 -2.70 30.78 10.35
C ASP A 120 -2.84 29.38 9.70
N ILE A 121 -1.84 28.50 9.90
CA ILE A 121 -1.89 27.12 9.42
C ILE A 121 -3.03 26.33 10.09
N GLU A 122 -3.21 26.50 11.41
CA GLU A 122 -4.25 25.81 12.16
C GLU A 122 -5.64 26.22 11.70
N ALA A 123 -5.85 27.53 11.50
CA ALA A 123 -7.09 28.09 10.98
C ALA A 123 -7.38 27.58 9.56
N LEU A 124 -6.36 27.55 8.69
CA LEU A 124 -6.46 26.99 7.34
C LEU A 124 -6.89 25.52 7.36
N PHE A 125 -6.19 24.67 8.12
CA PHE A 125 -6.51 23.25 8.17
C PHE A 125 -7.88 22.99 8.80
N ASN A 126 -8.25 23.75 9.84
CA ASN A 126 -9.58 23.62 10.42
C ASN A 126 -10.69 24.08 9.44
N CYS A 127 -10.48 25.17 8.70
CA CYS A 127 -11.39 25.61 7.66
C CYS A 127 -11.53 24.56 6.55
N LEU A 128 -10.42 24.02 6.06
CA LEU A 128 -10.44 22.96 5.05
C LEU A 128 -11.15 21.70 5.54
N ARG A 129 -10.96 21.31 6.81
CA ARG A 129 -11.70 20.20 7.43
C ARG A 129 -13.20 20.47 7.38
N THR A 130 -13.64 21.64 7.81
CA THR A 130 -15.05 22.08 7.77
C THR A 130 -15.59 22.06 6.35
N VAL A 131 -14.86 22.60 5.37
CA VAL A 131 -15.27 22.58 3.95
C VAL A 131 -15.45 21.16 3.43
N LEU A 132 -14.56 20.23 3.78
CA LEU A 132 -14.61 18.85 3.30
C LEU A 132 -15.75 18.04 3.94
N LEU A 133 -15.98 18.23 5.24
CA LEU A 133 -17.00 17.50 6.00
C LEU A 133 -18.39 18.13 5.85
N ASP A 134 -18.52 19.42 6.17
CA ASP A 134 -19.81 20.13 6.24
C ASP A 134 -20.27 20.57 4.85
N GLY A 135 -19.34 20.78 3.91
CA GLY A 135 -19.63 21.08 2.51
C GLY A 135 -20.15 19.87 1.70
N GLY A 136 -20.28 18.69 2.31
CA GLY A 136 -20.80 17.48 1.66
C GLY A 136 -19.89 16.93 0.54
N LEU A 137 -18.61 17.33 0.54
CA LEU A 137 -17.65 16.94 -0.50
C LEU A 137 -17.20 15.50 -0.33
N VAL A 138 -17.10 15.04 0.92
CA VAL A 138 -16.93 13.63 1.23
C VAL A 138 -18.29 12.93 1.10
N PRO A 139 -18.47 11.97 0.18
CA PRO A 139 -19.78 11.41 -0.16
C PRO A 139 -20.38 10.48 0.90
N TYR A 140 -19.71 10.28 2.03
CA TYR A 140 -20.08 9.31 3.05
C TYR A 140 -20.51 10.04 4.32
N THR A 141 -21.78 9.88 4.70
CA THR A 141 -22.42 10.66 5.78
C THR A 141 -22.08 10.19 7.19
N ASN A 142 -21.50 8.99 7.35
CA ASN A 142 -21.13 8.41 8.65
C ASN A 142 -19.67 7.93 8.60
N LEU A 143 -18.73 8.87 8.60
CA LEU A 143 -17.32 8.52 8.75
C LEU A 143 -17.02 7.90 10.12
N ASP A 144 -17.82 8.22 11.14
CA ASP A 144 -17.69 7.82 12.56
C ASP A 144 -16.27 7.95 13.15
N HIS A 145 -15.37 8.63 12.43
CA HIS A 145 -14.01 8.88 12.86
C HIS A 145 -13.97 10.07 13.81
N ILE A 146 -12.99 10.06 14.69
CA ILE A 146 -12.79 11.08 15.69
C ILE A 146 -11.61 11.95 15.23
N SER A 147 -11.82 13.26 15.11
CA SER A 147 -10.73 14.18 14.83
C SER A 147 -9.81 14.33 16.03
N PHE A 148 -8.49 14.28 15.77
CA PHE A 148 -7.48 14.52 16.80
C PHE A 148 -7.57 15.95 17.38
N PRO A 149 -7.17 16.18 18.65
CA PRO A 149 -7.17 17.51 19.24
C PRO A 149 -6.38 18.52 18.43
N LEU A 150 -6.95 19.70 18.25
CA LEU A 150 -6.31 20.81 17.55
C LEU A 150 -4.99 21.21 18.24
N PRO A 151 -3.92 21.56 17.48
CA PRO A 151 -2.63 22.01 18.01
C PRO A 151 -2.69 22.99 19.19
N TRP A 152 -3.60 23.98 19.17
CA TRP A 152 -3.73 24.95 20.25
C TRP A 152 -4.03 24.32 21.62
N LYS A 153 -4.67 23.14 21.66
CA LYS A 153 -4.91 22.39 22.91
C LYS A 153 -3.62 22.05 23.64
N TYR A 154 -2.51 21.91 22.93
CA TYR A 154 -1.19 21.65 23.48
C TYR A 154 -0.44 22.93 23.90
N SER A 155 -1.12 24.09 23.84
CA SER A 155 -0.73 25.33 24.50
C SER A 155 0.54 25.99 23.97
N TYR A 156 0.89 25.87 22.69
CA TYR A 156 2.02 26.59 22.11
C TYR A 156 1.90 28.14 22.21
N HIS A 157 0.68 28.65 22.32
CA HIS A 157 0.37 30.09 22.44
C HIS A 157 0.27 30.58 23.90
N HIS A 158 0.32 29.68 24.88
CA HIS A 158 0.25 30.03 26.30
C HIS A 158 1.64 29.98 26.94
N THR A 159 1.86 30.88 27.90
CA THR A 159 3.12 30.94 28.63
C THR A 159 3.30 29.74 29.56
N LYS A 160 4.56 29.38 29.86
CA LYS A 160 4.91 28.29 30.80
C LYS A 160 5.94 28.72 31.84
N SER A 161 6.01 27.99 32.95
CA SER A 161 6.89 28.28 34.09
C SER A 161 8.37 27.96 33.85
N SER A 162 8.71 27.24 32.78
CA SER A 162 10.09 26.88 32.45
C SER A 162 10.29 26.76 30.94
N ARG A 163 11.53 26.98 30.48
CA ARG A 163 11.93 26.80 29.08
C ARG A 163 11.59 25.39 28.59
N LYS A 164 11.93 24.38 29.39
CA LYS A 164 11.65 22.96 29.07
C LYS A 164 10.16 22.72 28.87
N ALA A 165 9.31 23.21 29.78
CA ALA A 165 7.86 23.04 29.67
C ALA A 165 7.29 23.74 28.42
N MET A 166 7.79 24.94 28.08
CA MET A 166 7.39 25.64 26.86
C MET A 166 7.81 24.90 25.60
N THR A 167 9.07 24.44 25.54
CA THR A 167 9.57 23.64 24.42
C THR A 167 8.76 22.35 24.24
N CYS A 168 8.48 21.61 25.32
CA CYS A 168 7.64 20.41 25.24
C CYS A 168 6.20 20.72 24.81
N ALA A 169 5.62 21.84 25.21
CA ALA A 169 4.29 22.26 24.76
C ALA A 169 4.28 22.59 23.25
N ALA A 170 5.32 23.29 22.78
CA ALA A 170 5.49 23.62 21.37
C ALA A 170 5.66 22.35 20.51
N MET A 171 6.48 21.39 20.93
CA MET A 171 6.71 20.15 20.16
C MET A 171 5.48 19.24 20.11
N ARG A 172 4.73 19.12 21.21
CA ARG A 172 3.44 18.42 21.15
C ARG A 172 2.43 19.12 20.25
N SER A 173 2.40 20.45 20.25
CA SER A 173 1.54 21.19 19.32
C SER A 173 1.96 20.95 17.86
N HIS A 174 3.27 20.94 17.61
CA HIS A 174 3.87 20.63 16.32
C HIS A 174 3.46 19.23 15.81
N ASP A 175 3.53 18.20 16.66
CA ASP A 175 3.13 16.85 16.26
C ASP A 175 1.62 16.76 15.99
N ALA A 176 0.81 17.50 16.74
CA ALA A 176 -0.62 17.63 16.47
C ALA A 176 -0.93 18.31 15.12
N PHE A 177 -0.08 19.22 14.62
CA PHE A 177 -0.23 19.77 13.26
C PHE A 177 -0.06 18.69 12.21
N ILE A 178 0.90 17.78 12.40
CA ILE A 178 1.14 16.67 11.47
C ILE A 178 -0.06 15.72 11.45
N ILE A 179 -0.60 15.37 12.61
CA ILE A 179 -1.79 14.50 12.69
C ILE A 179 -3.02 15.16 12.04
N MET A 180 -3.22 16.46 12.27
CA MET A 180 -4.27 17.23 11.59
C MET A 180 -4.09 17.21 10.07
N ALA A 181 -2.87 17.41 9.57
CA ALA A 181 -2.56 17.34 8.15
C ALA A 181 -2.84 15.94 7.56
N VAL A 182 -2.57 14.88 8.32
CA VAL A 182 -2.87 13.50 7.91
C VAL A 182 -4.37 13.27 7.75
N GLU A 183 -5.18 13.75 8.70
CA GLU A 183 -6.64 13.72 8.58
C GLU A 183 -7.12 14.49 7.35
N ILE A 184 -6.56 15.67 7.09
CA ILE A 184 -6.86 16.44 5.87
C ILE A 184 -6.50 15.66 4.60
N SER A 185 -5.32 15.03 4.55
CA SER A 185 -4.91 14.21 3.40
C SER A 185 -5.89 13.06 3.16
N TYR A 186 -6.34 12.39 4.23
CA TYR A 186 -7.37 11.37 4.17
C TYR A 186 -8.71 11.90 3.64
N LEU A 187 -9.22 13.01 4.19
CA LEU A 187 -10.49 13.59 3.75
C LEU A 187 -10.45 14.04 2.29
N LEU A 188 -9.33 14.64 1.86
CA LEU A 188 -9.09 14.98 0.46
C LEU A 188 -9.06 13.71 -0.40
N ALA A 189 -8.39 12.64 0.05
CA ALA A 189 -8.38 11.38 -0.67
C ALA A 189 -9.79 10.79 -0.85
N LEU A 190 -10.64 10.86 0.17
CA LEU A 190 -12.04 10.43 0.07
C LEU A 190 -12.85 11.31 -0.89
N ALA A 191 -12.76 12.62 -0.75
CA ALA A 191 -13.49 13.57 -1.60
C ALA A 191 -13.11 13.40 -3.09
N LEU A 192 -11.83 13.16 -3.36
CA LEU A 192 -11.28 13.01 -4.71
C LEU A 192 -11.41 11.60 -5.29
N SER A 193 -11.69 10.58 -4.48
CA SER A 193 -11.88 9.19 -4.95
C SER A 193 -13.30 8.87 -5.36
N SER A 194 -14.25 9.79 -5.15
CA SER A 194 -15.64 9.65 -5.57
C SER A 194 -15.78 9.52 -7.10
N SER A 195 -16.75 8.71 -7.54
CA SER A 195 -16.94 8.30 -8.95
C SER A 195 -17.45 9.40 -9.89
N ASP A 196 -17.89 10.56 -9.37
CA ASP A 196 -18.24 11.73 -10.18
C ASP A 196 -16.98 12.49 -10.61
N GLY A 197 -16.35 11.96 -11.67
CA GLY A 197 -15.12 12.48 -12.26
C GLY A 197 -15.20 13.96 -12.68
N ASN A 198 -14.08 14.65 -12.48
CA ASN A 198 -13.80 16.06 -12.79
C ASN A 198 -14.44 17.16 -11.94
N ASP A 199 -15.74 17.11 -11.62
CA ASP A 199 -16.40 18.28 -10.98
C ASP A 199 -15.96 18.49 -9.52
N ARG A 200 -15.67 17.41 -8.78
CA ARG A 200 -15.28 17.49 -7.36
C ARG A 200 -13.83 17.90 -7.13
N PHE A 201 -12.93 17.71 -8.10
CA PHE A 201 -11.54 18.15 -7.97
C PHE A 201 -11.45 19.68 -7.87
N HIS A 202 -12.33 20.38 -8.58
CA HIS A 202 -12.44 21.84 -8.50
C HIS A 202 -13.29 22.29 -7.30
N SER A 203 -14.24 21.48 -6.85
CA SER A 203 -15.21 21.85 -5.81
C SER A 203 -14.59 22.23 -4.46
N TRP A 204 -13.69 21.43 -3.89
CA TRP A 204 -13.04 21.80 -2.61
C TRP A 204 -12.15 23.04 -2.75
N SER A 205 -11.48 23.19 -3.90
CA SER A 205 -10.60 24.34 -4.12
C SER A 205 -11.37 25.64 -4.29
N THR A 206 -12.51 25.60 -4.98
CA THR A 206 -13.40 26.75 -5.12
C THR A 206 -13.99 27.11 -3.76
N ALA A 207 -14.55 26.14 -3.04
CA ALA A 207 -15.12 26.37 -1.71
C ALA A 207 -14.09 26.94 -0.73
N LEU A 208 -12.86 26.42 -0.72
CA LEU A 208 -11.80 26.98 0.12
C LEU A 208 -11.42 28.40 -0.32
N THR A 209 -11.34 28.68 -1.62
CA THR A 209 -11.04 30.02 -2.13
C THR A 209 -12.13 31.01 -1.74
N ASP A 210 -13.40 30.60 -1.76
CA ASP A 210 -14.53 31.44 -1.38
C ASP A 210 -14.53 31.74 0.13
N GLU A 211 -14.10 30.79 0.97
CA GLU A 211 -14.06 30.95 2.43
C GLU A 211 -12.87 31.78 2.93
N ILE A 212 -11.67 31.52 2.44
CA ILE A 212 -10.43 32.14 2.98
C ILE A 212 -9.62 32.94 1.96
N GLY A 213 -9.93 32.82 0.67
CA GLY A 213 -9.18 33.45 -0.41
C GLY A 213 -7.71 33.02 -0.49
N GLY A 214 -6.91 33.82 -1.20
CA GLY A 214 -5.45 33.69 -1.25
C GLY A 214 -4.93 32.53 -2.11
N ASN A 215 -3.64 32.21 -1.94
CA ASN A 215 -2.92 31.18 -2.69
C ASN A 215 -2.80 29.84 -1.95
N TRP A 216 -3.61 29.64 -0.90
CA TRP A 216 -3.57 28.43 -0.07
C TRP A 216 -3.86 27.15 -0.85
N VAL A 217 -4.77 27.22 -1.82
CA VAL A 217 -5.10 26.10 -2.71
C VAL A 217 -3.86 25.59 -3.44
N ASP A 218 -3.02 26.48 -3.97
CA ASP A 218 -1.81 26.10 -4.70
C ASP A 218 -0.74 25.53 -3.76
N LEU A 219 -0.65 26.05 -2.52
CA LEU A 219 0.19 25.48 -1.46
C LEU A 219 -0.26 24.07 -1.07
N ILE A 220 -1.56 23.82 -0.96
CA ILE A 220 -2.11 22.48 -0.70
C ILE A 220 -1.82 21.55 -1.87
N ARG A 221 -2.07 21.98 -3.11
CA ARG A 221 -1.82 21.19 -4.34
C ARG A 221 -0.35 20.81 -4.52
N SER A 222 0.56 21.68 -4.11
CA SER A 222 2.00 21.44 -4.16
C SER A 222 2.56 20.66 -2.96
N SER A 223 1.74 20.38 -1.95
CA SER A 223 2.12 19.59 -0.78
C SER A 223 1.84 18.10 -0.94
N TRP A 224 2.37 17.30 -0.01
CA TRP A 224 2.14 15.85 0.07
C TRP A 224 0.68 15.47 0.36
N LEU A 225 -0.16 16.42 0.79
CA LEU A 225 -1.57 16.21 1.15
C LEU A 225 -2.40 15.59 0.01
N VAL A 226 -2.16 16.04 -1.23
CA VAL A 226 -2.96 15.66 -2.42
C VAL A 226 -2.13 15.09 -3.58
N GLN A 227 -0.82 14.95 -3.42
CA GLN A 227 0.01 14.29 -4.42
C GLN A 227 -0.16 12.76 -4.31
N GLN A 228 -0.08 12.05 -5.44
CA GLN A 228 -0.22 10.59 -5.53
C GLN A 228 1.06 9.92 -6.01
N ASP A 229 1.60 10.37 -7.15
CA ASP A 229 2.70 9.75 -7.90
C ASP A 229 3.69 10.78 -8.49
N THR A 230 3.41 12.06 -8.27
CA THR A 230 4.15 13.22 -8.77
C THR A 230 4.57 14.12 -7.61
N GLY A 231 5.67 14.87 -7.77
CA GLY A 231 6.14 15.78 -6.73
C GLY A 231 6.81 15.06 -5.54
N PHE A 232 6.31 15.29 -4.32
CA PHE A 232 6.80 14.72 -3.05
C PHE A 232 6.91 13.20 -3.11
N TRP A 233 5.96 12.55 -3.80
CA TRP A 233 5.95 11.09 -3.95
C TRP A 233 6.81 10.56 -5.12
N LYS A 234 7.43 11.45 -5.90
CA LYS A 234 8.26 11.10 -7.06
C LYS A 234 9.75 11.13 -6.71
N GLY A 235 10.25 10.02 -6.18
CA GLY A 235 11.68 9.77 -5.96
C GLY A 235 12.08 8.35 -6.37
N ARG A 236 13.28 8.19 -6.96
CA ARG A 236 13.86 6.86 -7.27
C ARG A 236 14.39 6.10 -6.04
N GLU A 237 14.27 6.68 -4.85
CA GLU A 237 14.84 6.14 -3.63
C GLU A 237 13.77 6.17 -2.54
N HIS A 238 13.27 5.00 -2.14
CA HIS A 238 12.77 4.53 -0.82
C HIS A 238 12.17 5.49 0.26
N HIS A 239 11.94 6.77 -0.01
CA HIS A 239 11.65 7.81 1.00
C HIS A 239 10.30 8.50 0.80
N ALA A 240 9.63 8.19 -0.32
CA ALA A 240 8.40 8.80 -0.77
C ALA A 240 7.24 7.79 -0.64
N VAL A 241 7.01 7.30 0.58
CA VAL A 241 5.96 6.33 0.89
C VAL A 241 5.12 6.81 2.06
N ARG A 242 3.83 6.48 1.99
CA ARG A 242 2.92 6.60 3.14
C ARG A 242 3.17 5.41 4.07
N VAL A 243 3.04 5.61 5.38
CA VAL A 243 3.30 4.57 6.39
C VAL A 243 2.40 3.35 6.20
N GLY A 244 1.17 3.57 5.72
CA GLY A 244 0.21 2.48 5.52
C GLY A 244 -0.42 1.98 6.81
N LEU A 245 -1.20 0.90 6.72
CA LEU A 245 -1.95 0.34 7.85
C LEU A 245 -1.95 -1.19 7.84
N PHE A 246 -1.73 -1.78 9.01
CA PHE A 246 -2.15 -3.14 9.30
C PHE A 246 -3.63 -3.14 9.67
N ILE A 247 -4.43 -3.95 9.00
CA ILE A 247 -5.88 -4.02 9.19
C ILE A 247 -6.20 -5.40 9.75
N ASP A 248 -6.77 -5.46 10.96
CA ASP A 248 -7.36 -6.70 11.47
C ASP A 248 -8.73 -6.91 10.80
N ALA A 249 -8.84 -7.96 9.99
CA ALA A 249 -10.07 -8.25 9.27
C ALA A 249 -11.27 -8.48 10.20
N HIS A 250 -11.06 -8.97 11.43
CA HIS A 250 -12.15 -9.19 12.37
C HIS A 250 -12.76 -7.91 12.92
N THR A 251 -11.98 -6.85 13.06
CA THR A 251 -12.42 -5.65 13.78
C THR A 251 -12.65 -4.47 12.86
N CYS A 252 -12.09 -4.48 11.65
CA CYS A 252 -12.24 -3.41 10.66
C CYS A 252 -13.70 -3.17 10.25
N ASN A 253 -14.17 -1.93 10.41
CA ASN A 253 -15.51 -1.48 10.02
C ASN A 253 -15.52 -0.36 8.96
N PHE A 254 -14.34 0.09 8.53
CA PHE A 254 -14.17 1.20 7.59
C PHE A 254 -13.76 0.72 6.19
N SER A 255 -13.99 -0.57 5.87
CA SER A 255 -13.48 -1.19 4.64
C SER A 255 -14.00 -0.53 3.36
N HIS A 256 -15.16 0.11 3.44
CA HIS A 256 -15.74 0.88 2.36
C HIS A 256 -14.84 2.02 1.87
N PHE A 257 -13.87 2.50 2.66
CA PHE A 257 -12.92 3.53 2.24
C PHE A 257 -11.66 2.98 1.59
N LEU A 258 -11.37 1.66 1.63
CA LEU A 258 -10.09 1.10 1.18
C LEU A 258 -9.80 1.33 -0.31
N HIS A 259 -10.83 1.55 -1.12
CA HIS A 259 -10.66 1.99 -2.52
C HIS A 259 -9.89 3.32 -2.62
N ALA A 260 -10.12 4.25 -1.69
CA ALA A 260 -9.41 5.52 -1.63
C ALA A 260 -7.94 5.30 -1.22
N TYR A 261 -7.68 4.42 -0.24
CA TYR A 261 -6.31 4.06 0.16
C TYR A 261 -5.52 3.51 -1.01
N HIS A 262 -6.11 2.56 -1.75
CA HIS A 262 -5.52 1.97 -2.94
C HIS A 262 -5.25 3.03 -4.03
N ARG A 263 -6.24 3.88 -4.34
CA ARG A 263 -6.08 4.95 -5.34
C ARG A 263 -4.98 5.94 -4.97
N TRP A 264 -4.78 6.16 -3.67
CA TRP A 264 -3.81 7.11 -3.13
C TRP A 264 -2.49 6.46 -2.71
N GLN A 265 -2.25 5.23 -3.16
CA GLN A 265 -1.02 4.47 -2.92
C GLN A 265 -0.65 4.39 -1.43
N VAL A 266 -1.66 4.24 -0.56
CA VAL A 266 -1.46 3.95 0.85
C VAL A 266 -1.28 2.43 0.99
N PRO A 267 -0.13 1.95 1.48
CA PRO A 267 0.08 0.52 1.72
C PRO A 267 -0.93 -0.03 2.73
N LEU A 268 -1.52 -1.19 2.45
CA LEU A 268 -2.42 -1.87 3.39
C LEU A 268 -1.99 -3.33 3.55
N TRP A 269 -1.97 -3.80 4.79
CA TRP A 269 -1.68 -5.20 5.15
C TRP A 269 -2.88 -5.75 5.92
N ILE A 270 -3.79 -6.43 5.23
CA ILE A 270 -5.01 -6.98 5.83
C ILE A 270 -4.68 -8.34 6.43
N ASP A 271 -4.67 -8.44 7.76
CA ASP A 271 -4.51 -9.67 8.52
C ASP A 271 -5.80 -10.49 8.48
N TRP A 272 -5.75 -11.61 7.77
CA TRP A 272 -6.80 -12.63 7.73
C TRP A 272 -6.57 -13.73 8.77
N GLY A 273 -5.56 -13.60 9.62
CA GLY A 273 -5.27 -14.52 10.69
C GLY A 273 -4.59 -15.80 10.27
N PRO A 274 -4.53 -16.79 11.18
CA PRO A 274 -3.85 -18.06 10.92
C PRO A 274 -4.44 -18.79 9.71
N LEU A 275 -3.58 -19.31 8.83
CA LEU A 275 -3.94 -20.10 7.65
C LEU A 275 -4.92 -21.23 7.95
N GLN A 276 -4.79 -21.87 9.11
CA GLN A 276 -5.65 -23.00 9.52
C GLN A 276 -7.07 -22.55 9.91
N THR A 277 -7.20 -21.33 10.42
CA THR A 277 -8.46 -20.77 10.89
C THR A 277 -8.54 -19.28 10.53
N PRO A 278 -8.73 -18.95 9.23
CA PRO A 278 -8.80 -17.56 8.82
C PRO A 278 -9.98 -16.86 9.46
N PHE A 279 -9.79 -15.56 9.66
CA PHE A 279 -10.71 -14.65 10.29
C PHE A 279 -11.95 -14.46 9.44
N ARG A 280 -13.11 -14.46 10.10
CA ARG A 280 -14.34 -14.00 9.46
C ARG A 280 -14.42 -12.50 9.63
N ALA A 281 -14.27 -11.76 8.53
CA ALA A 281 -14.38 -10.31 8.57
C ALA A 281 -15.74 -9.84 9.07
N VAL A 282 -15.74 -8.80 9.92
CA VAL A 282 -16.97 -8.15 10.40
C VAL A 282 -17.64 -7.38 9.27
N ASP A 283 -16.87 -6.71 8.42
CA ASP A 283 -17.40 -6.06 7.23
C ASP A 283 -17.46 -7.03 6.03
N ALA A 284 -18.67 -7.31 5.56
CA ALA A 284 -18.90 -8.18 4.40
C ALA A 284 -18.24 -7.64 3.11
N ARG A 285 -18.02 -6.33 2.99
CA ARG A 285 -17.35 -5.73 1.83
C ARG A 285 -15.88 -6.12 1.79
N LEU A 286 -15.22 -6.08 2.95
CA LEU A 286 -13.84 -6.53 3.11
C LEU A 286 -13.70 -7.97 2.62
N MET A 287 -14.62 -8.85 3.04
CA MET A 287 -14.68 -10.24 2.60
C MET A 287 -14.95 -10.37 1.09
N SER A 288 -15.83 -9.56 0.51
CA SER A 288 -16.19 -9.70 -0.89
C SER A 288 -15.12 -9.18 -1.87
N GLN A 289 -14.35 -8.17 -1.47
CA GLN A 289 -13.43 -7.43 -2.35
C GLN A 289 -11.96 -7.76 -2.11
N TYR A 290 -11.59 -8.11 -0.88
CA TYR A 290 -10.19 -8.22 -0.44
C TYR A 290 -9.86 -9.58 0.17
N TYR A 291 -10.82 -10.51 0.21
CA TYR A 291 -10.57 -11.84 0.77
C TYR A 291 -9.63 -12.65 -0.12
N ILE A 292 -8.70 -13.32 0.55
CA ILE A 292 -7.80 -14.28 -0.07
C ILE A 292 -8.64 -15.45 -0.57
N ARG A 293 -8.81 -15.56 -1.90
CA ARG A 293 -9.36 -16.79 -2.51
C ARG A 293 -8.34 -17.91 -2.43
N LEU A 294 -8.14 -18.47 -1.24
CA LEU A 294 -7.51 -19.78 -1.11
C LEU A 294 -8.44 -20.79 -1.82
N PRO A 295 -7.96 -21.55 -2.81
CA PRO A 295 -8.80 -22.55 -3.46
C PRO A 295 -9.28 -23.56 -2.40
N ALA A 296 -10.54 -23.99 -2.53
CA ALA A 296 -11.28 -24.74 -1.50
C ALA A 296 -10.59 -26.01 -0.97
N HIS A 297 -9.58 -26.54 -1.68
CA HIS A 297 -8.78 -27.68 -1.24
C HIS A 297 -7.67 -27.33 -0.21
N ARG A 298 -7.45 -26.05 0.11
CA ARG A 298 -6.49 -25.63 1.16
C ARG A 298 -7.13 -25.34 2.52
N ILE A 299 -8.46 -25.37 2.64
CA ILE A 299 -9.15 -25.27 3.93
C ILE A 299 -9.38 -26.69 4.46
N HIS A 300 -8.39 -27.24 5.15
CA HIS A 300 -8.54 -28.48 5.90
C HIS A 300 -8.67 -28.16 7.39
N ASN A 301 -9.84 -28.45 7.98
CA ASN A 301 -10.04 -28.49 9.42
C ASN A 301 -9.07 -29.50 10.04
N LEU A 302 -7.96 -29.04 10.61
CA LEU A 302 -6.97 -29.92 11.24
C LEU A 302 -7.32 -30.17 12.71
N VAL A 303 -7.87 -31.35 12.96
CA VAL A 303 -7.82 -31.99 14.28
C VAL A 303 -6.35 -32.34 14.57
N LYS A 304 -5.85 -31.79 15.69
CA LYS A 304 -4.53 -31.93 16.33
C LYS A 304 -3.73 -33.22 16.01
N VAL A 305 -2.44 -33.07 15.68
CA VAL A 305 -1.33 -33.83 16.33
C VAL A 305 -0.05 -32.96 16.39
N VAL A 306 0.56 -32.94 17.58
CA VAL A 306 1.78 -32.21 17.99
C VAL A 306 3.06 -32.92 17.52
N LYS A 307 4.09 -32.16 17.06
CA LYS A 307 5.50 -32.31 17.49
C LYS A 307 6.45 -31.22 16.91
N THR A 308 7.04 -30.48 17.86
CA THR A 308 8.34 -29.77 17.97
C THR A 308 9.48 -30.34 17.08
N VAL A 309 10.54 -29.67 16.59
CA VAL A 309 11.46 -28.62 17.13
C VAL A 309 12.33 -28.01 15.98
N SER A 310 12.64 -26.71 16.08
CA SER A 310 13.92 -26.00 15.80
C SER A 310 14.50 -25.83 14.37
N GLY A 311 14.65 -24.56 13.97
CA GLY A 311 15.98 -23.91 14.03
C GLY A 311 16.52 -23.17 12.79
N LYS A 312 16.48 -21.83 12.84
CA LYS A 312 17.46 -20.79 12.41
C LYS A 312 18.00 -20.81 10.95
N HIS A 313 17.71 -19.80 10.10
CA HIS A 313 18.17 -18.38 10.00
C HIS A 313 19.43 -18.15 9.11
N VAL A 314 19.27 -17.35 8.03
CA VAL A 314 20.04 -16.10 7.66
C VAL A 314 20.63 -15.97 6.23
N ARG A 315 20.12 -14.92 5.56
CA ARG A 315 20.68 -13.91 4.60
C ARG A 315 20.89 -14.23 3.10
N ASN A 316 20.06 -13.55 2.30
CA ASN A 316 20.19 -13.37 0.85
C ASN A 316 20.43 -11.94 0.48
N ARG A 317 21.60 -11.68 -0.08
CA ARG A 317 21.77 -10.56 -1.01
C ARG A 317 22.84 -10.80 -2.07
N GLU A 318 23.57 -11.92 -2.02
CA GLU A 318 24.60 -12.26 -3.02
C GLU A 318 24.13 -13.24 -4.10
N ILE A 319 22.85 -13.65 -4.10
CA ILE A 319 22.43 -14.88 -4.80
C ILE A 319 21.86 -14.65 -6.20
N HIS A 320 21.39 -13.44 -6.52
CA HIS A 320 20.81 -13.19 -7.84
C HIS A 320 21.82 -13.36 -8.98
N HIS A 321 23.08 -12.98 -8.79
CA HIS A 321 24.11 -13.14 -9.84
C HIS A 321 24.76 -14.54 -9.88
N VAL A 322 24.65 -15.34 -8.81
CA VAL A 322 25.21 -16.70 -8.77
C VAL A 322 24.22 -17.73 -9.35
N SER A 323 22.91 -17.47 -9.29
CA SER A 323 21.87 -18.44 -9.69
C SER A 323 21.83 -18.74 -11.20
N GLU A 324 22.08 -17.75 -12.07
CA GLU A 324 22.09 -17.96 -13.52
C GLU A 324 23.34 -18.75 -13.97
N ALA A 325 24.51 -18.50 -13.37
CA ALA A 325 25.74 -19.20 -13.70
C ALA A 325 25.77 -20.67 -13.20
N CYS A 326 25.10 -20.98 -12.09
CA CYS A 326 25.05 -22.34 -11.53
C CYS A 326 24.04 -23.26 -12.24
N ALA A 327 23.05 -22.72 -12.95
CA ALA A 327 22.05 -23.50 -13.68
C ALA A 327 22.62 -24.15 -14.95
N GLU A 328 23.56 -23.49 -15.64
CA GLU A 328 24.20 -24.02 -16.85
C GLU A 328 25.16 -25.19 -16.57
N GLU A 329 25.81 -25.24 -15.40
CA GLU A 329 26.78 -26.29 -15.06
C GLU A 329 26.17 -27.58 -14.47
N ARG A 330 24.88 -27.59 -14.07
CA ARG A 330 24.28 -28.69 -13.29
C ARG A 330 23.13 -29.39 -14.02
N SER A 331 23.47 -30.22 -15.01
CA SER A 331 22.51 -31.03 -15.78
C SER A 331 21.93 -32.23 -15.01
N SER A 332 22.53 -32.64 -13.89
CA SER A 332 22.10 -33.81 -13.11
C SER A 332 21.09 -33.47 -11.99
N PRO A 333 20.18 -34.40 -11.64
CA PRO A 333 19.25 -34.21 -10.52
C PRO A 333 19.97 -33.93 -9.20
N PRO A 334 19.38 -33.12 -8.30
CA PRO A 334 20.02 -32.78 -7.04
C PRO A 334 20.09 -33.99 -6.08
N GLN A 335 21.12 -34.00 -5.24
CA GLN A 335 21.37 -35.08 -4.27
C GLN A 335 20.32 -35.11 -3.15
N ALA A 336 20.24 -36.25 -2.45
CA ALA A 336 19.30 -36.48 -1.36
C ALA A 336 19.40 -35.39 -0.27
N GLY A 337 18.29 -34.70 -0.01
CA GLY A 337 18.18 -33.64 1.01
C GLY A 337 17.77 -32.28 0.44
N VAL A 338 18.11 -32.01 -0.82
CA VAL A 338 17.72 -30.78 -1.54
C VAL A 338 16.25 -30.87 -1.95
N LYS A 339 15.50 -29.79 -1.76
CA LYS A 339 14.07 -29.78 -2.12
C LYS A 339 13.91 -29.45 -3.60
N VAL A 340 13.00 -30.13 -4.29
CA VAL A 340 12.65 -29.81 -5.67
C VAL A 340 11.16 -29.54 -5.72
N PHE A 341 10.77 -28.48 -6.42
CA PHE A 341 9.40 -28.09 -6.65
C PHE A 341 9.16 -27.96 -8.15
N CYS A 342 7.96 -28.32 -8.59
CA CYS A 342 7.52 -28.13 -9.96
C CYS A 342 6.25 -27.29 -10.00
N TRP A 343 6.10 -26.51 -11.07
CA TRP A 343 4.89 -25.78 -11.39
C TRP A 343 4.03 -26.63 -12.33
N CYS A 344 3.00 -27.28 -11.78
CA CYS A 344 2.11 -28.17 -12.54
C CYS A 344 0.83 -27.47 -12.97
N ASP A 345 0.42 -27.65 -14.23
CA ASP A 345 -0.88 -27.19 -14.72
C ASP A 345 -2.01 -28.08 -14.15
N VAL A 346 -2.97 -27.46 -13.46
CA VAL A 346 -4.12 -28.14 -12.85
C VAL A 346 -5.45 -27.69 -13.49
N GLY A 347 -5.42 -27.12 -14.70
CA GLY A 347 -6.64 -26.84 -15.45
C GLY A 347 -6.55 -25.66 -16.41
N GLY A 348 -5.59 -25.66 -17.34
CA GLY A 348 -5.54 -24.82 -18.53
C GLY A 348 -5.14 -23.36 -18.29
N ASP A 349 -5.40 -22.81 -17.11
CA ASP A 349 -5.12 -21.40 -16.74
C ASP A 349 -4.43 -21.26 -15.37
N ARG A 350 -3.93 -22.35 -14.76
CA ARG A 350 -3.36 -22.32 -13.40
C ARG A 350 -2.20 -23.27 -13.21
N LEU A 351 -1.07 -22.72 -12.76
CA LEU A 351 0.08 -23.48 -12.29
C LEU A 351 0.08 -23.58 -10.76
N VAL A 352 0.36 -24.77 -10.24
CA VAL A 352 0.50 -25.05 -8.81
C VAL A 352 1.94 -25.39 -8.51
N HIS A 353 2.56 -24.64 -7.59
CA HIS A 353 3.87 -24.95 -7.03
C HIS A 353 3.75 -26.13 -6.06
N GLN A 354 4.23 -27.28 -6.49
CA GLN A 354 4.14 -28.52 -5.76
C GLN A 354 5.53 -29.05 -5.46
N ARG A 355 5.74 -29.46 -4.21
CA ARG A 355 6.97 -30.16 -3.83
C ARG A 355 6.98 -31.54 -4.49
N VAL A 356 8.05 -31.83 -5.22
CA VAL A 356 8.31 -33.14 -5.79
C VAL A 356 8.76 -34.10 -4.68
N ALA A 357 8.13 -35.28 -4.61
CA ALA A 357 8.55 -36.28 -3.65
C ALA A 357 9.98 -36.74 -3.95
N PRO A 358 10.84 -37.00 -2.94
CA PRO A 358 12.23 -37.41 -3.19
C PRO A 358 12.40 -38.60 -4.14
N ALA A 359 11.44 -39.53 -4.16
CA ALA A 359 11.45 -40.70 -5.05
C ALA A 359 11.10 -40.36 -6.51
N GLU A 360 10.49 -39.21 -6.77
CA GLU A 360 9.99 -38.77 -8.08
C GLU A 360 10.87 -37.68 -8.70
N VAL A 361 11.85 -37.15 -7.94
CA VAL A 361 12.73 -36.05 -8.37
C VAL A 361 13.44 -36.39 -9.66
N GLU A 362 14.04 -37.58 -9.78
CA GLU A 362 14.79 -37.96 -10.99
C GLU A 362 13.89 -38.02 -12.23
N GLN A 363 12.67 -38.54 -12.08
CA GLN A 363 11.70 -38.61 -13.17
C GLN A 363 11.28 -37.21 -13.61
N ILE A 364 10.78 -36.40 -12.68
CA ILE A 364 10.24 -35.07 -12.99
C ILE A 364 11.36 -34.13 -13.45
N TRP A 365 12.56 -34.23 -12.87
CA TRP A 365 13.72 -33.43 -13.28
C TRP A 365 14.07 -33.58 -14.76
N ASN A 366 13.92 -34.78 -15.31
CA ASN A 366 14.25 -35.08 -16.70
C ASN A 366 13.17 -34.57 -17.69
N GLU A 367 12.00 -34.15 -17.21
CA GLU A 367 10.94 -33.56 -18.03
C GLU A 367 11.19 -32.08 -18.38
N TYR A 368 12.14 -31.43 -17.70
CA TYR A 368 12.46 -30.00 -17.88
C TYR A 368 13.84 -29.82 -18.51
N ALA A 369 13.95 -28.87 -19.45
CA ALA A 369 15.24 -28.45 -20.00
C ALA A 369 16.08 -27.71 -18.94
N PRO A 370 17.42 -27.64 -19.05
CA PRO A 370 18.25 -26.90 -18.09
C PRO A 370 17.81 -25.44 -17.89
N SER A 371 17.38 -24.75 -18.95
CA SER A 371 16.83 -23.38 -18.92
C SER A 371 15.51 -23.26 -18.15
N GLN A 372 14.83 -24.38 -17.90
CA GLN A 372 13.57 -24.47 -17.16
C GLN A 372 13.77 -24.82 -15.69
N LYS A 373 15.02 -24.82 -15.19
CA LYS A 373 15.38 -25.16 -13.81
C LYS A 373 16.07 -23.97 -13.16
N ARG A 374 15.61 -23.57 -11.98
CA ARG A 374 16.22 -22.49 -11.19
C ARG A 374 16.57 -23.00 -9.81
N TYR A 375 17.80 -22.74 -9.39
CA TYR A 375 18.26 -23.10 -8.06
C TYR A 375 18.24 -21.87 -7.15
N TYR A 376 17.60 -22.02 -5.99
CA TYR A 376 17.58 -21.05 -4.92
C TYR A 376 18.52 -21.53 -3.80
N PRO A 377 19.79 -21.06 -3.77
CA PRO A 377 20.84 -21.57 -2.87
C PRO A 377 20.63 -21.30 -1.37
N VAL A 378 19.45 -20.80 -0.98
CA VAL A 378 19.19 -20.21 0.33
C VAL A 378 18.21 -21.07 1.06
N GLN A 379 17.16 -21.43 0.34
CA GLN A 379 16.22 -22.45 0.73
C GLN A 379 16.75 -23.86 0.42
N ASP A 380 17.90 -23.95 -0.27
CA ASP A 380 18.49 -25.19 -0.79
C ASP A 380 17.44 -25.97 -1.60
N GLU A 381 16.82 -25.26 -2.55
CA GLU A 381 15.71 -25.76 -3.34
C GLU A 381 15.83 -25.43 -4.82
N TRP A 382 15.23 -26.30 -5.63
CA TRP A 382 15.11 -26.14 -7.07
C TRP A 382 13.66 -25.94 -7.45
N ASP A 383 13.42 -24.98 -8.34
CA ASP A 383 12.14 -24.82 -9.04
C ASP A 383 12.25 -25.25 -10.50
N LEU A 384 11.26 -26.02 -10.93
CA LEU A 384 11.07 -26.48 -12.29
C LEU A 384 9.83 -25.82 -12.88
N SER A 385 9.99 -25.02 -13.95
CA SER A 385 8.85 -24.39 -14.63
C SER A 385 9.07 -24.28 -16.13
N HIS A 386 8.06 -24.67 -16.91
CA HIS A 386 8.05 -24.46 -18.36
C HIS A 386 7.91 -22.99 -18.76
N GLU A 387 7.52 -22.10 -17.82
CA GLU A 387 7.44 -20.66 -18.08
C GLU A 387 8.79 -19.96 -17.99
N PHE A 388 9.80 -20.60 -17.40
CA PHE A 388 11.15 -20.02 -17.36
C PHE A 388 11.79 -19.99 -18.76
N ASP A 389 11.36 -20.88 -19.65
CA ASP A 389 11.75 -20.90 -21.05
C ASP A 389 10.66 -21.61 -21.87
N VAL A 390 9.83 -20.81 -22.54
CA VAL A 390 8.63 -21.24 -23.26
C VAL A 390 8.96 -21.98 -24.56
N ASP A 391 10.12 -21.68 -25.16
CA ASP A 391 10.55 -22.24 -26.45
C ASP A 391 11.05 -23.68 -26.33
N SER A 392 11.41 -24.09 -25.11
CA SER A 392 11.88 -25.44 -24.78
C SER A 392 10.76 -26.42 -24.38
N ASN A 393 9.48 -26.09 -24.58
CA ASN A 393 8.34 -26.93 -24.15
C ASN A 393 7.95 -28.00 -25.20
N PRO A 394 8.10 -29.31 -24.89
CA PRO A 394 7.80 -30.38 -25.84
C PRO A 394 6.29 -30.58 -26.14
N LYS A 395 5.38 -30.00 -25.34
CA LYS A 395 3.93 -30.24 -25.48
C LYS A 395 3.20 -29.33 -26.47
N ARG A 396 3.85 -28.29 -27.02
CA ARG A 396 3.22 -27.36 -27.99
C ARG A 396 3.47 -27.69 -29.46
N GLY A 397 4.32 -28.67 -29.78
CA GLY A 397 4.65 -29.03 -31.16
C GLY A 397 3.60 -29.86 -31.92
N LEU A 398 2.39 -30.07 -31.38
CA LEU A 398 1.44 -31.06 -31.91
C LEU A 398 -0.03 -30.63 -32.02
N LEU A 399 -0.36 -29.35 -31.84
CA LEU A 399 -1.73 -28.87 -32.09
C LEU A 399 -1.74 -27.55 -32.89
N SER A 400 -2.23 -27.68 -34.13
CA SER A 400 -2.69 -26.66 -35.09
C SER A 400 -1.80 -26.41 -36.32
N THR A 401 -1.56 -27.45 -37.10
CA THR A 401 -1.51 -27.35 -38.57
C THR A 401 -2.67 -28.17 -39.13
N ASP A 402 -3.89 -27.63 -39.10
CA ASP A 402 -5.04 -28.15 -39.85
C ASP A 402 -5.94 -26.96 -40.16
N ASP A 403 -5.56 -26.20 -41.18
CA ASP A 403 -6.45 -25.37 -42.01
C ASP A 403 -5.64 -24.98 -43.26
N ALA A 404 -5.31 -25.97 -44.08
CA ALA A 404 -4.88 -25.77 -45.44
C ALA A 404 -5.45 -26.89 -46.33
N ASP A 405 -5.92 -26.45 -47.51
CA ASP A 405 -6.29 -27.19 -48.73
C ASP A 405 -7.79 -27.61 -48.83
N ASN A 406 -8.52 -27.34 -49.92
CA ASN A 406 -8.13 -26.80 -51.24
C ASN A 406 -9.34 -26.44 -52.13
N ASP A 407 -8.99 -25.93 -53.33
CA ASP A 407 -9.72 -25.81 -54.60
C ASP A 407 -10.25 -24.39 -54.89
N ASP A 408 -9.48 -23.48 -55.50
CA ASP A 408 -8.75 -23.49 -56.79
C ASP A 408 -9.66 -23.45 -58.04
N HIS A 409 -9.63 -22.31 -58.73
CA HIS A 409 -9.61 -22.22 -60.20
C HIS A 409 -9.07 -20.83 -60.61
N ASN A 410 -7.74 -20.75 -60.75
CA ASN A 410 -7.00 -20.54 -62.02
C ASN A 410 -7.55 -19.48 -63.01
N VAL A 411 -6.81 -18.49 -63.55
CA VAL A 411 -5.91 -18.63 -64.73
C VAL A 411 -5.42 -17.23 -65.22
N LEU A 412 -4.09 -17.11 -65.47
CA LEU A 412 -3.29 -16.28 -66.42
C LEU A 412 -2.95 -14.77 -66.17
N GLY A 413 -1.63 -14.49 -66.04
CA GLY A 413 -0.95 -13.20 -66.31
C GLY A 413 -0.53 -13.04 -67.79
N PRO A 414 0.58 -12.36 -68.17
CA PRO A 414 1.49 -11.42 -67.46
C PRO A 414 1.92 -10.18 -68.32
N SER A 415 3.00 -9.47 -67.92
CA SER A 415 3.81 -8.44 -68.64
C SER A 415 3.25 -7.00 -68.60
N GLU A 416 3.98 -5.89 -68.47
CA GLU A 416 5.38 -5.52 -68.78
C GLU A 416 5.67 -4.12 -68.16
N GLY A 417 6.90 -3.79 -67.77
CA GLY A 417 7.35 -2.38 -67.60
C GLY A 417 7.85 -1.79 -68.95
N PRO A 418 8.60 -0.66 -69.04
CA PRO A 418 9.00 0.33 -68.03
C PRO A 418 8.93 1.83 -68.51
N ALA A 419 9.39 2.74 -67.64
CA ALA A 419 10.16 3.98 -67.89
C ALA A 419 9.66 5.16 -68.77
N ALA A 420 9.61 6.33 -68.10
CA ALA A 420 10.23 7.63 -68.44
C ALA A 420 9.68 8.59 -69.52
N GLU A 421 9.92 9.88 -69.20
CA GLU A 421 9.98 11.12 -69.99
C GLU A 421 8.78 12.09 -70.02
N MET A 422 9.13 13.34 -69.66
CA MET A 422 8.38 14.59 -69.77
C MET A 422 8.12 14.97 -71.25
N PRO A 423 7.30 15.98 -71.57
CA PRO A 423 7.57 17.40 -71.26
C PRO A 423 6.61 18.05 -70.27
#